data_AF-A0A2W6ZR64-F1
#
_entry.id   AF-A0A2W6ZR64-F1
#
_cell.length_a   1.000
_cell.length_b   1.000
_cell.length_c   1.000
_cell.angle_alpha   90.00
_cell.angle_beta   90.00
_cell.angle_gamma   90.00
#
_symmetry.space_group_name_H-M   'P 1'
#
loop_
_entity.id
_entity.type
_entity.pdbx_description
1 polymer ?
#
loop_
_entity_poly.entity_id
_entity_poly.type
_entity_poly.pdbx_seq_one_letter_code
_entity_poly.pdbx_strand_id
1 'polypeptide(L)'
;MLVIDAIERIEIAARSAWVQEMSIKHGPHCYINPQLFKPDFNHEVQLEQLRGQLQQSNETFVIHYRQTYSEPDLPPVWAMTELISLGPLRAWIAATEPEIKSNVARSLGIPSAQVLNGVLHSLNLLRNISAHHGRLWNRLIVKRLPKIKKYQHHFVMEDADGEGVQPTKKLYNYLAVMAIIVRKVAPLSTWPMRISAVISDMPTEQQQDMGCPVDWEKQELWI
;
A
#
# COMPACT_ATOMS: atom_id res chain seq x y z
N MET A 1 4.19 12.50 11.28
CA MET A 1 3.27 12.53 10.11
C MET A 1 2.29 11.37 10.23
N LEU A 2 0.97 11.60 10.31
CA LEU A 2 0.01 10.50 10.46
C LEU A 2 -0.16 9.67 9.18
N VAL A 3 -0.09 10.29 8.00
CA VAL A 3 -0.28 9.56 6.74
C VAL A 3 0.85 8.54 6.50
N ILE A 4 2.11 8.90 6.75
CA ILE A 4 3.23 7.96 6.61
C ILE A 4 3.11 6.79 7.61
N ASP A 5 2.65 7.07 8.84
CA ASP A 5 2.44 6.09 9.92
C ASP A 5 1.47 4.97 9.49
N ALA A 6 0.35 5.32 8.84
CA ALA A 6 -0.56 4.31 8.31
C ALA A 6 -0.03 3.62 7.04
N ILE A 7 0.62 4.35 6.14
CA ILE A 7 1.20 3.74 4.93
C ILE A 7 2.25 2.70 5.30
N GLU A 8 3.09 2.98 6.31
CA GLU A 8 4.09 2.03 6.80
C GLU A 8 3.45 0.72 7.28
N ARG A 9 2.36 0.79 8.07
CA ARG A 9 1.61 -0.40 8.49
C ARG A 9 1.01 -1.17 7.31
N ILE A 10 0.48 -0.44 6.33
CA ILE A 10 -0.09 -1.03 5.11
C ILE A 10 1.01 -1.70 4.27
N GLU A 11 2.18 -1.07 4.15
CA GLU A 11 3.34 -1.59 3.44
C GLU A 11 3.85 -2.87 4.10
N ILE A 12 4.04 -2.87 5.42
CA ILE A 12 4.44 -4.05 6.19
C ILE A 12 3.42 -5.18 5.98
N ALA A 13 2.12 -4.90 6.12
CA ALA A 13 1.09 -5.91 5.94
C ALA A 13 1.05 -6.49 4.51
N ALA A 14 1.19 -5.63 3.49
CA ALA A 14 1.27 -6.05 2.09
C ALA A 14 2.51 -6.89 1.82
N ARG A 15 3.66 -6.49 2.38
CA ARG A 15 4.93 -7.20 2.26
C ARG A 15 4.82 -8.59 2.89
N SER A 16 4.40 -8.66 4.16
CA SER A 16 4.27 -9.93 4.88
C SER A 16 3.31 -10.88 4.18
N ALA A 17 2.15 -10.39 3.71
CA ALA A 17 1.20 -11.20 2.97
C ALA A 17 1.78 -11.72 1.65
N TRP A 18 2.45 -10.86 0.87
CA TRP A 18 3.06 -11.28 -0.40
C TRP A 18 4.18 -12.30 -0.20
N VAL A 19 5.08 -12.04 0.77
CA VAL A 19 6.16 -12.94 1.17
C VAL A 19 5.62 -14.30 1.59
N GLN A 20 4.59 -14.32 2.42
CA GLN A 20 3.99 -15.55 2.92
C GLN A 20 3.41 -16.38 1.78
N GLU A 21 2.55 -15.79 0.95
CA GLU A 21 1.90 -16.47 -0.18
C GLU A 21 2.94 -17.02 -1.18
N MET A 22 3.93 -16.20 -1.53
CA MET A 22 4.99 -16.59 -2.47
C MET A 22 5.90 -17.69 -1.91
N SER A 23 6.36 -17.53 -0.66
CA SER A 23 7.33 -18.46 -0.06
C SER A 23 6.72 -19.82 0.25
N ILE A 24 5.46 -19.87 0.69
CA ILE A 24 4.75 -21.13 0.94
C ILE A 24 4.54 -21.89 -0.37
N LYS A 25 4.14 -21.20 -1.45
CA LYS A 25 3.80 -21.85 -2.71
C LYS A 25 5.02 -22.22 -3.56
N HIS A 26 6.06 -21.37 -3.56
CA HIS A 26 7.18 -21.47 -4.50
C HIS A 26 8.56 -21.52 -3.83
N GLY A 27 8.61 -21.58 -2.50
CA GLY A 27 9.83 -21.67 -1.74
C GLY A 27 10.51 -20.32 -1.47
N PRO A 28 11.59 -20.32 -0.67
CA PRO A 28 12.20 -19.11 -0.11
C PRO A 28 12.83 -18.17 -1.13
N HIS A 29 13.26 -18.68 -2.29
CA HIS A 29 13.94 -17.90 -3.33
C HIS A 29 13.07 -17.71 -4.59
N CYS A 30 11.75 -17.81 -4.43
CA CYS A 30 10.77 -17.70 -5.51
C CYS A 30 10.96 -16.46 -6.40
N TYR A 31 11.37 -15.33 -5.82
CA TYR A 31 11.56 -14.06 -6.53
C TYR A 31 12.69 -14.10 -7.57
N ILE A 32 13.57 -15.11 -7.53
CA ILE A 32 14.64 -15.32 -8.52
C ILE A 32 14.08 -15.94 -9.82
N ASN A 33 12.98 -16.72 -9.74
CA ASN A 33 12.44 -17.42 -10.90
C ASN A 33 11.52 -16.51 -11.75
N PRO A 34 11.92 -16.10 -12.97
CA PRO A 34 11.12 -15.21 -13.81
C PRO A 34 9.79 -15.83 -14.25
N GLN A 35 9.68 -17.17 -14.31
CA GLN A 35 8.47 -17.86 -14.76
C GLN A 35 7.28 -17.71 -13.79
N LEU A 36 7.53 -17.25 -12.56
CA LEU A 36 6.48 -16.98 -11.57
C LEU A 36 5.84 -15.59 -11.75
N PHE A 37 6.36 -14.80 -12.69
CA PHE A 37 5.92 -13.43 -12.95
C PHE A 37 5.40 -13.30 -14.36
N LYS A 38 4.57 -12.29 -14.58
CA LYS A 38 4.05 -11.98 -15.92
C LYS A 38 5.19 -11.63 -16.89
N PRO A 39 5.07 -11.96 -18.19
CA PRO A 39 6.09 -11.63 -19.19
C PRO A 39 6.35 -10.13 -19.39
N ASP A 40 5.37 -9.27 -19.08
CA ASP A 40 5.49 -7.80 -19.18
C ASP A 40 6.15 -7.17 -17.93
N PHE A 41 6.43 -7.97 -16.90
CA PHE A 41 7.22 -7.56 -15.76
C PHE A 41 8.69 -7.65 -16.12
N ASN A 42 9.40 -6.52 -16.11
CA ASN A 42 10.85 -6.43 -16.35
C ASN A 42 11.63 -7.06 -15.17
N HIS A 43 11.49 -8.37 -15.00
CA HIS A 43 11.99 -9.14 -13.86
C HIS A 43 13.50 -8.99 -13.68
N GLU A 44 14.27 -9.08 -14.77
CA GLU A 44 15.72 -8.94 -14.75
C GLU A 44 16.15 -7.57 -14.18
N VAL A 45 15.52 -6.48 -14.64
CA VAL A 45 15.80 -5.12 -14.14
C VAL A 45 15.44 -4.99 -12.66
N GLN A 46 14.30 -5.55 -12.24
CA GLN A 46 13.87 -5.50 -10.84
C GLN A 46 14.78 -6.32 -9.92
N LEU A 47 15.24 -7.49 -10.40
CA LEU A 47 16.17 -8.34 -9.66
C LEU A 47 17.54 -7.67 -9.53
N GLU A 48 18.02 -7.00 -10.58
CA GLU A 48 19.30 -6.29 -10.54
C GLU A 48 19.24 -5.06 -9.63
N GLN A 49 18.13 -4.32 -9.63
CA GLN A 49 17.90 -3.25 -8.64
C GLN A 49 17.96 -3.79 -7.20
N LEU A 50 17.33 -4.94 -6.96
CA LEU A 50 17.32 -5.59 -5.66
C LEU A 50 18.72 -6.07 -5.24
N ARG A 51 19.53 -6.58 -6.18
CA ARG A 51 20.95 -6.92 -5.94
C ARG A 51 21.78 -5.69 -5.58
N GLY A 52 21.60 -4.59 -6.30
CA GLY A 52 22.28 -3.33 -6.00
C GLY A 52 21.91 -2.80 -4.61
N GLN A 53 20.62 -2.85 -4.24
CA GLN A 53 20.14 -2.48 -2.90
C GLN A 53 20.74 -3.38 -1.82
N LEU A 54 20.80 -4.68 -2.06
CA LEU A 54 21.49 -5.61 -1.17
C LEU A 54 22.93 -5.12 -0.98
N GLN A 55 23.72 -5.04 -2.06
CA GLN A 55 25.15 -4.66 -2.03
C GLN A 55 25.43 -3.40 -1.20
N GLN A 56 24.61 -2.36 -1.37
CA GLN A 56 24.75 -1.07 -0.70
C GLN A 56 24.19 -1.03 0.72
N SER A 57 23.41 -2.03 1.12
CA SER A 57 22.77 -2.07 2.44
C SER A 57 23.76 -2.42 3.56
N ASN A 58 23.69 -1.65 4.64
CA ASN A 58 24.40 -1.87 5.90
C ASN A 58 23.47 -2.43 6.99
N GLU A 59 22.31 -2.97 6.60
CA GLU A 59 21.39 -3.62 7.53
C GLU A 59 22.06 -4.81 8.22
N THR A 60 21.77 -5.00 9.51
CA THR A 60 22.45 -6.02 10.33
C THR A 60 22.27 -7.43 9.76
N PHE A 61 21.08 -7.73 9.24
CA PHE A 61 20.80 -9.03 8.62
C PHE A 61 21.57 -9.24 7.31
N VAL A 62 21.81 -8.18 6.53
CA VAL A 62 22.55 -8.25 5.27
C VAL A 62 24.02 -8.52 5.55
N ILE A 63 24.60 -7.82 6.52
CA ILE A 63 25.98 -8.02 6.97
C ILE A 63 26.15 -9.45 7.49
N HIS A 64 25.25 -9.90 8.36
CA HIS A 64 25.26 -11.25 8.90
C HIS A 64 25.14 -12.31 7.78
N TYR A 65 24.24 -12.12 6.82
CA TYR A 65 24.04 -13.06 5.73
C TYR A 65 25.32 -13.23 4.90
N ARG A 66 25.95 -12.13 4.48
CA ARG A 66 27.20 -12.16 3.69
C ARG A 66 28.37 -12.83 4.41
N GLN A 67 28.42 -12.68 5.73
CA GLN A 67 29.50 -13.27 6.53
C GLN A 67 29.28 -14.76 6.80
N THR A 68 28.04 -15.23 6.73
CA THR A 68 27.65 -16.58 7.17
C THR A 68 27.35 -17.51 6.00
N TYR A 69 26.81 -16.99 4.90
CA TYR A 69 26.33 -17.77 3.77
C TYR A 69 27.06 -17.37 2.49
N SER A 70 27.57 -18.39 1.78
CA SER A 70 28.07 -18.26 0.40
C SER A 70 27.08 -18.83 -0.62
N GLU A 71 26.19 -19.73 -0.19
CA GLU A 71 25.12 -20.30 -1.02
C GLU A 71 23.80 -20.39 -0.24
N PRO A 72 22.66 -19.99 -0.84
CA PRO A 72 22.56 -19.26 -2.12
C PRO A 72 23.08 -17.82 -2.02
N ASP A 73 23.56 -17.27 -3.13
CA ASP A 73 24.16 -15.91 -3.22
C ASP A 73 23.21 -14.82 -2.72
N LEU A 74 21.90 -14.98 -2.96
CA LEU A 74 20.89 -14.03 -2.51
C LEU A 74 20.11 -14.58 -1.30
N PRO A 75 19.84 -13.74 -0.28
CA PRO A 75 18.98 -14.08 0.85
C PRO A 75 17.57 -14.53 0.44
N PRO A 76 16.85 -15.24 1.33
CA PRO A 76 15.46 -15.59 1.10
C PRO A 76 14.55 -14.35 1.00
N VAL A 77 13.37 -14.53 0.40
CA VAL A 77 12.43 -13.46 0.04
C VAL A 77 11.98 -12.60 1.24
N TRP A 78 11.84 -13.17 2.43
CA TRP A 78 11.49 -12.40 3.64
C TRP A 78 12.60 -11.45 4.08
N ALA A 79 13.86 -11.75 3.78
CA ALA A 79 14.99 -10.85 4.05
C ALA A 79 15.11 -9.81 2.93
N MET A 80 15.01 -10.25 1.67
CA MET A 80 15.14 -9.35 0.52
C MET A 80 14.05 -8.28 0.46
N THR A 81 12.84 -8.62 0.90
CA THR A 81 11.72 -7.67 0.87
C THR A 81 11.84 -6.55 1.90
N GLU A 82 12.70 -6.65 2.90
CA GLU A 82 12.99 -5.55 3.82
C GLU A 82 13.72 -4.39 3.14
N LEU A 83 14.37 -4.66 2.00
CA LEU A 83 15.10 -3.65 1.23
C LEU A 83 14.21 -2.90 0.21
N ILE A 84 12.99 -3.38 -0.03
CA ILE A 84 12.08 -2.78 -1.02
C ILE A 84 11.04 -1.89 -0.33
N SER A 85 10.85 -0.69 -0.91
CA SER A 85 9.76 0.20 -0.54
C SER A 85 8.43 -0.21 -1.20
N LEU A 86 7.33 0.42 -0.79
CA LEU A 86 6.00 0.18 -1.37
C LEU A 86 5.94 0.27 -2.90
N GLY A 87 6.72 1.16 -3.51
CA GLY A 87 6.71 1.39 -4.97
C GLY A 87 7.08 0.13 -5.76
N PRO A 88 8.31 -0.40 -5.60
CA PRO A 88 8.72 -1.67 -6.17
C PRO A 88 7.85 -2.84 -5.69
N LEU A 89 7.52 -2.93 -4.40
CA LEU A 89 6.69 -4.01 -3.86
C LEU A 89 5.34 -4.13 -4.58
N ARG A 90 4.67 -3.01 -4.87
CA ARG A 90 3.44 -3.00 -5.66
C ARG A 90 3.63 -3.61 -7.05
N ALA A 91 4.76 -3.33 -7.71
CA ALA A 91 5.06 -3.88 -9.04
C ALA A 91 5.25 -5.40 -8.97
N TRP A 92 6.03 -5.89 -7.98
CA TRP A 92 6.19 -7.32 -7.70
C TRP A 92 4.84 -8.00 -7.45
N ILE A 93 4.00 -7.45 -6.58
CA ILE A 93 2.65 -7.97 -6.31
C ILE A 93 1.84 -8.04 -7.61
N ALA A 94 1.78 -6.96 -8.40
CA ALA A 94 0.98 -6.90 -9.62
C ALA A 94 1.41 -7.93 -10.69
N ALA A 95 2.69 -8.31 -10.69
CA ALA A 95 3.30 -9.26 -11.60
C ALA A 95 3.09 -10.73 -11.22
N THR A 96 2.69 -11.04 -9.99
CA THR A 96 2.40 -12.42 -9.58
C THR A 96 1.10 -12.97 -10.19
N GLU A 97 0.90 -14.28 -10.08
CA GLU A 97 -0.32 -14.96 -10.53
C GLU A 97 -1.60 -14.47 -9.81
N PRO A 98 -2.79 -14.65 -10.41
CA PRO A 98 -4.05 -14.14 -9.85
C PRO A 98 -4.38 -14.62 -8.43
N GLU A 99 -4.04 -15.86 -8.09
CA GLU A 99 -4.32 -16.45 -6.78
C GLU A 99 -3.59 -15.70 -5.66
N ILE A 100 -2.27 -15.55 -5.78
CA ILE A 100 -1.42 -14.84 -4.83
C ILE A 100 -1.91 -13.40 -4.64
N LYS A 101 -2.18 -12.67 -5.72
CA LYS A 101 -2.70 -11.30 -5.63
C LYS A 101 -4.05 -11.22 -4.92
N SER A 102 -4.91 -12.21 -5.12
CA SER A 102 -6.23 -12.26 -4.49
C SER A 102 -6.12 -12.56 -2.99
N ASN A 103 -5.17 -13.40 -2.59
CA ASN A 103 -4.89 -13.68 -1.18
C ASN A 103 -4.29 -12.45 -0.48
N VAL A 104 -3.34 -11.76 -1.12
CA VAL A 104 -2.82 -10.47 -0.62
C VAL A 104 -3.94 -9.42 -0.52
N ALA A 105 -4.82 -9.31 -1.51
CA ALA A 105 -5.94 -8.36 -1.43
C ALA A 105 -6.84 -8.67 -0.22
N ARG A 106 -7.16 -9.95 -0.01
CA ARG A 106 -7.99 -10.42 1.11
C ARG A 106 -7.36 -10.12 2.47
N SER A 107 -6.05 -10.31 2.63
CA SER A 107 -5.37 -10.05 3.90
C SER A 107 -5.41 -8.56 4.27
N LEU A 108 -5.38 -7.65 3.28
CA LEU A 108 -5.58 -6.21 3.48
C LEU A 108 -7.05 -5.78 3.59
N GLY A 109 -8.00 -6.71 3.49
CA GLY A 109 -9.44 -6.39 3.51
C GLY A 109 -9.95 -5.75 2.21
N ILE A 110 -9.19 -5.87 1.12
CA ILE A 110 -9.54 -5.37 -0.20
C ILE A 110 -10.22 -6.47 -1.01
N PRO A 111 -11.37 -6.20 -1.68
CA PRO A 111 -12.19 -7.26 -2.24
C PRO A 111 -11.62 -7.95 -3.48
N SER A 112 -10.66 -7.34 -4.19
CA SER A 112 -10.05 -7.97 -5.37
C SER A 112 -8.64 -7.48 -5.64
N ALA A 113 -7.87 -8.30 -6.37
CA ALA A 113 -6.52 -7.97 -6.83
C ALA A 113 -6.48 -6.68 -7.69
N GLN A 114 -7.49 -6.46 -8.54
CA GLN A 114 -7.57 -5.25 -9.37
C GLN A 114 -7.74 -4.00 -8.50
N VAL A 115 -8.60 -4.07 -7.49
CA VAL A 115 -8.81 -2.98 -6.54
C VAL A 115 -7.53 -2.74 -5.72
N LEU A 116 -6.87 -3.80 -5.26
CA LEU A 116 -5.61 -3.70 -4.52
C LEU A 116 -4.55 -2.93 -5.32
N ASN A 117 -4.33 -3.29 -6.59
CA ASN A 117 -3.36 -2.61 -7.45
C ASN A 117 -3.65 -1.10 -7.57
N GLY A 118 -4.92 -0.73 -7.73
CA GLY A 118 -5.34 0.67 -7.78
C GLY A 118 -5.10 1.40 -6.46
N VAL A 119 -5.46 0.78 -5.33
CA VAL A 119 -5.27 1.34 -3.98
C VAL A 119 -3.79 1.53 -3.67
N LEU A 120 -2.96 0.49 -3.82
CA LEU A 120 -1.52 0.58 -3.57
C LEU A 120 -0.85 1.61 -4.49
N HIS A 121 -1.35 1.78 -5.72
CA HIS A 121 -0.85 2.83 -6.61
C HIS A 121 -1.10 4.22 -6.02
N SER A 122 -2.33 4.49 -5.61
CA SER A 122 -2.69 5.76 -4.98
C SER A 122 -1.93 5.99 -3.67
N LEU A 123 -1.81 4.97 -2.82
CA LEU A 123 -1.07 5.09 -1.55
C LEU A 123 0.43 5.35 -1.75
N ASN A 124 1.04 4.75 -2.77
CA ASN A 124 2.44 5.05 -3.12
C ASN A 124 2.64 6.52 -3.53
N LEU A 125 1.65 7.15 -4.18
CA LEU A 125 1.71 8.59 -4.46
C LEU A 125 1.66 9.43 -3.17
N LEU A 126 0.77 9.08 -2.24
CA LEU A 126 0.68 9.75 -0.93
C LEU A 126 1.97 9.56 -0.13
N ARG A 127 2.56 8.37 -0.17
CA ARG A 127 3.86 8.05 0.44
C ARG A 127 4.93 8.99 -0.10
N ASN A 128 5.03 9.12 -1.42
CA ASN A 128 6.06 9.95 -2.05
C ASN A 128 5.86 11.43 -1.72
N ILE A 129 4.63 11.94 -1.78
CA ILE A 129 4.35 13.32 -1.35
C ILE A 129 4.78 13.53 0.11
N SER A 130 4.42 12.62 1.00
CA SER A 130 4.75 12.71 2.43
C SER A 130 6.27 12.63 2.67
N ALA A 131 6.97 11.72 2.00
CA ALA A 131 8.41 11.52 2.14
C ALA A 131 9.22 12.72 1.63
N HIS A 132 8.69 13.49 0.68
CA HIS A 132 9.27 14.76 0.23
C HIS A 132 8.73 15.98 1.01
N HIS A 133 8.10 15.78 2.16
CA HIS A 133 7.50 16.84 2.99
C HIS A 133 6.49 17.72 2.23
N GLY A 134 5.86 17.17 1.19
CA GLY A 134 4.88 17.87 0.38
C GLY A 134 3.54 18.04 1.08
N ARG A 135 2.84 19.13 0.76
CA ARG A 135 1.50 19.40 1.28
C ARG A 135 0.48 18.38 0.72
N LEU A 136 -0.18 17.67 1.63
CA LEU A 136 -1.33 16.79 1.32
C LEU A 136 -2.66 17.53 1.40
N TRP A 137 -2.75 18.51 2.31
CA TRP A 137 -3.94 19.33 2.51
C TRP A 137 -4.31 20.13 1.26
N ASN A 138 -5.61 20.19 0.97
CA ASN A 138 -6.19 20.89 -0.18
C ASN A 138 -5.45 20.61 -1.50
N ARG A 139 -5.25 19.31 -1.80
CA ARG A 139 -4.63 18.82 -3.02
C ARG A 139 -5.48 17.70 -3.61
N LEU A 140 -5.71 17.77 -4.92
CA LEU A 140 -6.25 16.64 -5.67
C LEU A 140 -5.14 15.64 -5.97
N ILE A 141 -5.39 14.38 -5.63
CA ILE A 141 -4.47 13.29 -5.96
C ILE A 141 -4.72 12.88 -7.41
N VAL A 142 -3.65 12.85 -8.21
CA VAL A 142 -3.74 12.61 -9.66
C VAL A 142 -4.42 11.27 -9.96
N LYS A 143 -4.03 10.20 -9.23
CA LYS A 143 -4.62 8.87 -9.39
C LYS A 143 -5.83 8.68 -8.47
N ARG A 144 -6.99 8.59 -9.09
CA ARG A 144 -8.26 8.25 -8.44
C ARG A 144 -8.23 6.83 -7.85
N LEU A 145 -8.86 6.65 -6.69
CA LEU A 145 -9.12 5.33 -6.15
C LEU A 145 -10.09 4.54 -7.05
N PRO A 146 -9.92 3.21 -7.16
CA PRO A 146 -10.89 2.37 -7.84
C PRO A 146 -12.23 2.35 -7.08
N LYS A 147 -13.35 2.13 -7.79
CA LYS A 147 -14.65 1.90 -7.15
C LYS A 147 -14.60 0.62 -6.31
N ILE A 148 -14.80 0.74 -4.99
CA ILE A 148 -14.88 -0.41 -4.09
C ILE A 148 -16.33 -0.54 -3.61
N LYS A 149 -17.16 -1.29 -4.36
CA LYS A 149 -18.60 -1.42 -4.08
C LYS A 149 -18.89 -1.76 -2.62
N LYS A 150 -18.09 -2.64 -2.02
CA LYS A 150 -18.21 -3.06 -0.61
C LYS A 150 -18.12 -1.89 0.39
N TYR A 151 -17.32 -0.87 0.08
CA TYR A 151 -17.05 0.27 0.97
C TYR A 151 -17.55 1.59 0.41
N GLN A 152 -18.43 1.54 -0.60
CA GLN A 152 -18.86 2.74 -1.33
C GLN A 152 -19.52 3.78 -0.40
N HIS A 153 -20.21 3.34 0.66
CA HIS A 153 -20.86 4.22 1.63
C HIS A 153 -19.88 5.01 2.52
N HIS A 154 -18.61 4.61 2.58
CA HIS A 154 -17.55 5.37 3.28
C HIS A 154 -16.87 6.40 2.38
N PHE A 155 -17.13 6.37 1.07
CA PHE A 155 -16.46 7.23 0.09
C PHE A 155 -17.39 8.32 -0.42
N VAL A 156 -16.81 9.50 -0.65
CA VAL A 156 -17.48 10.56 -1.38
C VAL A 156 -17.34 10.28 -2.87
N MET A 157 -18.46 10.27 -3.56
CA MET A 157 -18.53 10.02 -5.00
C MET A 157 -18.91 11.31 -5.73
N GLU A 158 -18.36 11.52 -6.91
CA GLU A 158 -18.67 12.64 -7.83
C GLU A 158 -18.95 12.07 -9.22
N ASP A 159 -19.74 12.79 -10.02
CA ASP A 159 -19.81 12.47 -11.44
C ASP A 159 -18.48 12.85 -12.11
N ALA A 160 -17.88 11.90 -12.81
CA ALA A 160 -16.67 12.10 -13.56
C ALA A 160 -17.03 12.09 -15.03
N ASP A 161 -16.83 13.22 -15.70
CA ASP A 161 -17.18 13.45 -17.10
C ASP A 161 -16.84 12.24 -17.99
N GLY A 162 -17.88 11.54 -18.48
CA GLY A 162 -17.75 10.38 -19.37
C GLY A 162 -17.41 9.04 -18.70
N GLU A 163 -17.15 8.99 -17.39
CA GLU A 163 -16.85 7.76 -16.62
C GLU A 163 -17.90 7.44 -15.54
N GLY A 164 -18.94 8.28 -15.43
CA GLY A 164 -20.03 8.19 -14.47
C GLY A 164 -19.60 8.46 -13.03
N VAL A 165 -20.39 8.00 -12.06
CA VAL A 165 -20.15 8.27 -10.62
C VAL A 165 -18.91 7.55 -10.09
N GLN A 166 -17.88 8.29 -9.70
CA GLN A 166 -16.55 7.80 -9.28
C GLN A 166 -16.13 8.38 -7.92
N PRO A 167 -15.22 7.74 -7.15
CA PRO A 167 -14.73 8.31 -5.90
C PRO A 167 -13.96 9.61 -6.14
N THR A 168 -14.24 10.68 -5.40
CA THR A 168 -13.55 11.97 -5.54
C THR A 168 -12.03 11.82 -5.39
N LYS A 169 -11.27 12.72 -6.04
CA LYS A 169 -9.80 12.79 -5.92
C LYS A 169 -9.30 13.54 -4.68
N LYS A 170 -10.21 13.95 -3.79
CA LYS A 170 -9.89 14.67 -2.56
C LYS A 170 -9.30 13.73 -1.50
N LEU A 171 -8.52 14.29 -0.57
CA LEU A 171 -7.72 13.54 0.40
C LEU A 171 -8.57 12.61 1.28
N TYR A 172 -9.79 13.00 1.63
CA TYR A 172 -10.67 12.22 2.51
C TYR A 172 -10.81 10.75 2.09
N ASN A 173 -11.07 10.47 0.80
CA ASN A 173 -11.25 9.11 0.33
C ASN A 173 -9.99 8.23 0.50
N TYR A 174 -8.80 8.83 0.41
CA TYR A 174 -7.54 8.13 0.65
C TYR A 174 -7.33 7.84 2.14
N LEU A 175 -7.70 8.78 3.01
CA LEU A 175 -7.71 8.54 4.46
C LEU A 175 -8.72 7.45 4.81
N ALA A 176 -9.88 7.44 4.16
CA ALA A 176 -10.92 6.44 4.39
C ALA A 176 -10.47 5.04 3.99
N VAL A 177 -9.87 4.86 2.81
CA VAL A 177 -9.33 3.54 2.41
C VAL A 177 -8.16 3.11 3.30
N MET A 178 -7.32 4.05 3.74
CA MET A 178 -6.25 3.75 4.70
C MET A 178 -6.83 3.26 6.04
N ALA A 179 -7.86 3.92 6.57
CA ALA A 179 -8.52 3.49 7.80
C ALA A 179 -9.12 2.09 7.65
N ILE A 180 -9.74 1.76 6.51
CA ILE A 180 -10.29 0.42 6.25
C ILE A 180 -9.20 -0.65 6.33
N ILE A 181 -8.05 -0.40 5.70
CA ILE A 181 -6.93 -1.34 5.71
C ILE A 181 -6.30 -1.40 7.10
N VAL A 182 -6.05 -0.26 7.75
CA VAL A 182 -5.42 -0.21 9.08
C VAL A 182 -6.26 -0.92 10.13
N ARG A 183 -7.59 -0.75 10.14
CA ARG A 183 -8.48 -1.51 11.05
C ARG A 183 -8.40 -3.01 10.81
N LYS A 184 -8.11 -3.44 9.57
CA LYS A 184 -7.95 -4.85 9.23
C LYS A 184 -6.58 -5.42 9.64
N VAL A 185 -5.50 -4.70 9.35
CA VAL A 185 -4.12 -5.22 9.50
C VAL A 185 -3.50 -4.88 10.86
N ALA A 186 -4.00 -3.84 11.52
CA ALA A 186 -3.53 -3.38 12.82
C ALA A 186 -4.74 -2.96 13.69
N PRO A 187 -5.58 -3.91 14.13
CA PRO A 187 -6.85 -3.61 14.82
C PRO A 187 -6.69 -2.88 16.15
N LEU A 188 -5.52 -2.99 16.80
CA LEU A 188 -5.19 -2.27 18.03
C LEU A 188 -4.67 -0.84 17.78
N SER A 189 -4.55 -0.42 16.52
CA SER A 189 -4.04 0.90 16.16
C SER A 189 -5.07 1.98 16.47
N THR A 190 -4.66 3.01 17.21
CA THR A 190 -5.46 4.23 17.43
C THR A 190 -5.41 5.20 16.25
N TRP A 191 -4.81 4.79 15.12
CA TRP A 191 -4.59 5.68 13.98
C TRP A 191 -5.87 6.33 13.43
N PRO A 192 -6.99 5.60 13.23
CA PRO A 192 -8.23 6.25 12.77
C PRO A 192 -8.71 7.35 13.72
N MET A 193 -8.64 7.11 15.04
CA MET A 193 -9.00 8.10 16.06
C MET A 193 -8.08 9.33 16.03
N ARG A 194 -6.77 9.13 15.86
CA ARG A 194 -5.79 10.23 15.77
C ARG A 194 -6.02 11.09 14.52
N ILE A 195 -6.34 10.48 13.38
CA ILE A 195 -6.73 11.22 12.17
C ILE A 195 -8.03 11.97 12.40
N SER A 196 -9.03 11.31 12.99
CA SER A 196 -10.32 11.92 13.31
C SER A 196 -10.12 13.19 14.15
N ALA A 197 -9.38 13.09 15.25
CA ALA A 197 -9.07 14.23 16.12
C ALA A 197 -8.39 15.40 15.37
N VAL A 198 -7.46 15.11 14.45
CA VAL A 198 -6.80 16.15 13.64
C VAL A 198 -7.76 16.83 12.67
N ILE A 199 -8.69 16.08 12.07
CA ILE A 199 -9.67 16.65 11.13
C ILE A 199 -10.74 17.44 11.89
N SER A 200 -11.19 16.96 13.04
CA SER A 200 -12.20 17.64 13.88
C SER A 200 -11.70 18.96 14.45
N ASP A 201 -10.38 19.12 14.67
CA ASP A 201 -9.78 20.39 15.09
C ASP A 201 -9.75 21.44 13.96
N MET A 202 -9.99 21.05 12.71
CA MET A 202 -10.02 21.97 11.57
C MET A 202 -11.39 22.65 11.43
N PRO A 203 -11.43 23.93 10.98
CA PRO A 203 -12.67 24.60 10.62
C PRO A 203 -13.52 23.80 9.63
N THR A 204 -14.85 23.88 9.73
CA THR A 204 -15.77 23.13 8.85
C THR A 204 -15.53 23.38 7.37
N GLU A 205 -15.23 24.62 6.98
CA GLU A 205 -14.87 24.99 5.59
C GLU A 205 -13.65 24.20 5.10
N GLN A 206 -12.63 24.09 5.97
CA GLN A 206 -11.43 23.31 5.68
C GLN A 206 -11.76 21.81 5.52
N GLN A 207 -12.58 21.25 6.40
CA GLN A 207 -12.99 19.84 6.28
C GLN A 207 -13.71 19.57 4.94
N GLN A 208 -14.56 20.49 4.47
CA GLN A 208 -15.24 20.40 3.18
C GLN A 208 -14.27 20.50 1.99
N ASP A 209 -13.27 21.37 2.07
CA ASP A 209 -12.21 21.49 1.07
C ASP A 209 -11.43 20.16 0.93
N MET A 210 -11.12 19.51 2.05
CA MET A 210 -10.49 18.17 2.07
C MET A 210 -11.41 17.06 1.55
N GLY A 211 -12.71 17.34 1.43
CA GLY A 211 -13.71 16.41 0.90
C GLY A 211 -14.35 15.52 1.94
N CYS A 212 -14.35 15.92 3.21
CA CYS A 212 -15.14 15.24 4.22
C CYS A 212 -16.64 15.36 3.90
N PRO A 213 -17.39 14.24 3.90
CA PRO A 213 -18.84 14.32 3.85
C PRO A 213 -19.41 14.90 5.14
N VAL A 214 -20.67 15.33 5.09
CA VAL A 214 -21.43 15.66 6.31
C VAL A 214 -21.47 14.44 7.21
N ASP A 215 -21.35 14.65 8.53
CA ASP A 215 -21.37 13.59 9.54
C ASP A 215 -20.28 12.51 9.37
N TRP A 216 -19.15 12.83 8.72
CA TRP A 216 -18.05 11.89 8.54
C TRP A 216 -17.57 11.29 9.88
N GLU A 217 -17.55 12.08 10.95
CA GLU A 217 -17.16 11.65 12.31
C GLU A 217 -18.03 10.52 12.88
N LYS A 218 -19.28 10.40 12.42
CA LYS A 218 -20.22 9.35 12.86
C LYS A 218 -20.00 8.03 12.14
N GLN A 219 -19.15 7.98 11.11
CA GLN A 219 -18.88 6.74 10.40
C GLN A 219 -18.08 5.78 11.29
N GLU A 220 -18.48 4.51 11.33
CA GLU A 220 -17.82 3.44 12.10
C GLU A 220 -16.31 3.32 11.85
N LEU A 221 -15.86 3.84 10.71
CA LEU A 221 -14.46 3.90 10.35
C LEU A 221 -13.61 4.69 11.35
N TRP A 222 -14.17 5.79 11.88
CA TRP A 222 -13.48 6.79 12.70
C TRP A 222 -13.74 6.66 14.20
N ILE A 223 -14.63 5.72 14.58
CA ILE A 223 -15.01 5.39 15.96
C ILE A 223 -14.18 4.22 16.48
#